data_AF-A0A9D5P513-F1
#
_entry.id   AF-A0A9D5P513-F1
#
_cell.length_a   1.000
_cell.length_b   1.000
_cell.length_c   1.000
_cell.angle_alpha   90.00
_cell.angle_beta   90.00
_cell.angle_gamma   90.00
#
_symmetry.space_group_name_H-M   'P 1'
#
loop_
_entity.id
_entity.type
_entity.pdbx_description
1 polymer ?
#
loop_
_entity_poly.entity_id
_entity_poly.type
_entity_poly.pdbx_seq_one_letter_code
_entity_poly.pdbx_strand_id
1 'polypeptide(L)'
;MINRILLRIKVIQILFSYYKSNSKDVNDAKNELTISLDKTYELYMLLLRLAVEVSDYAKTRKESIAKRCQMAGDANFDSGEKIPADFLAENKVAQQLAENETLNKFLEEHKLSWNKHPEIINSLYAEALSSQAYETAEASEHDYDCDRRFLRGFYKSVVTSNKMLTEELEGMSIYWNDDTETVISFIMKTIARYEETTPNDYELMPKFSDPTDETFALTLLTKVIYNQTEYDELIMTHIKNWDKDRIAFMDKIILQTAIAELFAFPHIPIVVTLNEYVELSKYYSTPRSSTFINGVLDAIVKDLKEQNKLTKVAVITPKTR
;
A
#
# COMPACT_ATOMS: atom_id res chain seq x y z
N MET A 1 -9.64 -0.73 2.23
CA MET A 1 -8.17 -0.73 2.41
C MET A 1 -7.59 0.37 1.55
N ILE A 2 -7.71 0.22 0.23
CA ILE A 2 -7.39 1.25 -0.75
C ILE A 2 -8.16 2.52 -0.38
N ASN A 3 -7.43 3.62 -0.23
CA ASN A 3 -7.95 4.93 0.15
C ASN A 3 -7.80 5.91 -1.02
N ARG A 4 -8.41 7.10 -0.92
CA ARG A 4 -8.38 8.12 -1.98
C ARG A 4 -6.96 8.53 -2.40
N ILE A 5 -5.99 8.48 -1.50
CA ILE A 5 -4.58 8.79 -1.80
C ILE A 5 -4.03 7.78 -2.79
N LEU A 6 -4.16 6.48 -2.49
CA LEU A 6 -3.68 5.41 -3.36
C LEU A 6 -4.43 5.40 -4.70
N LEU A 7 -5.73 5.71 -4.70
CA LEU A 7 -6.49 5.83 -5.96
C LEU A 7 -5.93 6.93 -6.86
N ARG A 8 -5.58 8.11 -6.31
CA ARG A 8 -4.98 9.20 -7.10
C ARG A 8 -3.63 8.77 -7.67
N ILE A 9 -2.80 8.09 -6.88
CA ILE A 9 -1.51 7.54 -7.32
C ILE A 9 -1.73 6.59 -8.50
N LYS A 10 -2.62 5.60 -8.35
CA LYS A 10 -2.90 4.64 -9.43
C LYS A 10 -3.42 5.34 -10.69
N VAL A 11 -4.34 6.30 -10.56
CA VAL A 11 -4.85 7.06 -11.71
C VAL A 11 -3.72 7.80 -12.42
N ILE A 12 -2.83 8.44 -11.68
CA ILE A 12 -1.69 9.18 -12.23
C ILE A 12 -0.69 8.24 -12.95
N GLN A 13 -0.38 7.08 -12.36
CA GLN A 13 0.49 6.07 -12.99
C GLN A 13 -0.10 5.57 -14.31
N ILE A 14 -1.40 5.26 -14.33
CA ILE A 14 -2.10 4.83 -15.55
C ILE A 14 -2.14 5.96 -16.58
N LEU A 15 -2.37 7.21 -16.18
CA LEU A 15 -2.31 8.36 -17.09
C LEU A 15 -0.92 8.54 -17.70
N PHE A 16 0.14 8.31 -16.92
CA PHE A 16 1.51 8.34 -17.43
C PHE A 16 1.72 7.29 -18.52
N SER A 17 1.35 6.04 -18.25
CA SER A 17 1.41 4.94 -19.23
C SER A 17 0.57 5.24 -20.47
N TYR A 18 -0.69 5.64 -20.28
CA TYR A 18 -1.63 6.00 -21.35
C TYR A 18 -1.13 7.15 -22.23
N TYR A 19 -0.49 8.16 -21.66
CA TYR A 19 0.05 9.26 -22.45
C TYR A 19 1.33 8.88 -23.20
N LYS A 20 2.11 7.92 -22.70
CA LYS A 20 3.29 7.39 -23.38
C LYS A 20 2.99 6.29 -24.39
N SER A 21 1.84 5.61 -24.26
CA SER A 21 1.43 4.54 -25.18
C SER A 21 1.04 5.08 -26.56
N ASN A 22 1.24 4.23 -27.58
CA ASN A 22 0.79 4.48 -28.95
C ASN A 22 -0.72 4.22 -29.13
N SER A 23 -1.30 3.30 -28.34
CA SER A 23 -2.75 3.12 -28.24
C SER A 23 -3.34 4.20 -27.33
N LYS A 24 -4.41 4.85 -27.77
CA LYS A 24 -5.17 5.87 -27.02
C LYS A 24 -6.59 5.39 -26.74
N ASP A 25 -6.76 4.11 -26.44
CA ASP A 25 -8.05 3.57 -26.02
C ASP A 25 -8.28 3.78 -24.52
N VAL A 26 -9.36 4.46 -24.19
CA VAL A 26 -9.76 4.76 -22.81
C VAL A 26 -10.19 3.49 -22.07
N ASN A 27 -10.77 2.51 -22.78
CA ASN A 27 -11.17 1.25 -22.16
C ASN A 27 -9.96 0.43 -21.74
N ASP A 28 -8.89 0.44 -22.52
CA ASP A 28 -7.62 -0.19 -22.13
C ASP A 28 -7.09 0.42 -20.83
N ALA A 29 -7.05 1.76 -20.74
CA ALA A 29 -6.61 2.45 -19.53
C ALA A 29 -7.50 2.14 -18.31
N LYS A 30 -8.83 2.05 -18.49
CA LYS A 30 -9.75 1.68 -17.42
C LYS A 30 -9.51 0.24 -16.94
N ASN A 31 -9.32 -0.69 -17.86
CA ASN A 31 -9.03 -2.09 -17.54
C ASN A 31 -7.70 -2.20 -16.80
N GLU A 32 -6.66 -1.48 -17.26
CA GLU A 32 -5.35 -1.44 -16.62
C GLU A 32 -5.43 -0.86 -15.19
N LEU A 33 -6.24 0.18 -14.98
CA LEU A 33 -6.50 0.73 -13.65
C LEU A 33 -7.17 -0.31 -12.73
N THR A 34 -8.20 -1.01 -13.21
CA THR A 34 -8.85 -2.08 -12.41
C THR A 34 -7.86 -3.17 -12.04
N ILE A 35 -7.07 -3.65 -13.00
CA ILE A 35 -6.02 -4.66 -12.77
C ILE A 35 -5.02 -4.15 -11.73
N SER A 36 -4.54 -2.92 -11.86
CA SER A 36 -3.60 -2.32 -10.89
C SER A 36 -4.17 -2.29 -9.47
N LEU A 37 -5.45 -1.95 -9.31
CA LEU A 37 -6.14 -1.96 -8.01
C LEU A 37 -6.35 -3.37 -7.46
N ASP A 38 -6.66 -4.36 -8.32
CA ASP A 38 -6.73 -5.77 -7.91
C ASP A 38 -5.38 -6.26 -7.43
N LYS A 39 -4.30 -5.94 -8.17
CA LYS A 39 -2.93 -6.30 -7.79
C LYS A 39 -2.51 -5.70 -6.45
N THR A 40 -2.87 -4.47 -6.13
CA THR A 40 -2.64 -3.92 -4.79
C THR A 40 -3.29 -4.76 -3.68
N TYR A 41 -4.49 -5.28 -3.92
CA TYR A 41 -5.20 -6.11 -2.93
C TYR A 41 -4.63 -7.52 -2.84
N GLU A 42 -4.22 -8.10 -3.97
CA GLU A 42 -3.44 -9.35 -3.98
C GLU A 42 -2.15 -9.21 -3.16
N LEU A 43 -1.42 -8.09 -3.29
CA LEU A 43 -0.21 -7.82 -2.51
C LEU A 43 -0.50 -7.79 -1.01
N TYR A 44 -1.61 -7.16 -0.60
CA TYR A 44 -2.05 -7.15 0.79
C TYR A 44 -2.26 -8.56 1.34
N MET A 45 -2.97 -9.41 0.60
CA MET A 45 -3.24 -10.79 1.02
C MET A 45 -1.96 -11.62 1.07
N LEU A 46 -1.12 -11.52 0.03
CA LEU A 46 0.13 -12.26 -0.06
C LEU A 46 1.12 -11.85 1.04
N LEU A 47 1.28 -10.55 1.31
CA LEU A 47 2.16 -10.08 2.38
C LEU A 47 1.61 -10.37 3.76
N LEU A 48 0.28 -10.35 3.97
CA LEU A 48 -0.33 -10.75 5.25
C LEU A 48 -0.01 -12.21 5.58
N ARG A 49 0.06 -13.08 4.57
CA ARG A 49 0.43 -14.49 4.73
C ARG A 49 1.84 -14.70 5.27
N LEU A 50 2.77 -13.75 5.10
CA LEU A 50 4.16 -13.89 5.59
C LEU A 50 4.25 -14.15 7.09
N ALA A 51 3.34 -13.59 7.91
CA ALA A 51 3.30 -13.86 9.35
C ALA A 51 3.14 -15.36 9.64
N VAL A 52 2.27 -16.03 8.87
CA VAL A 52 2.04 -17.47 8.98
C VAL A 52 3.24 -18.24 8.49
N GLU A 53 3.77 -17.92 7.31
CA GLU A 53 4.90 -18.65 6.71
C GLU A 53 6.15 -18.61 7.61
N VAL A 54 6.45 -17.46 8.21
CA VAL A 54 7.61 -17.31 9.12
C VAL A 54 7.37 -18.07 10.42
N SER A 55 6.15 -18.06 10.96
CA SER A 55 5.77 -18.83 12.16
C SER A 55 5.85 -20.35 11.91
N ASP A 56 5.32 -20.82 10.78
CA ASP A 56 5.37 -22.24 10.39
C ASP A 56 6.80 -22.70 10.12
N TYR A 57 7.63 -21.84 9.52
CA TYR A 57 9.06 -22.10 9.35
C TYR A 57 9.78 -22.22 10.70
N ALA A 58 9.48 -21.32 11.65
CA ALA A 58 10.01 -21.38 13.02
C ALA A 58 9.62 -22.68 13.74
N LYS A 59 8.35 -23.10 13.62
CA LYS A 59 7.85 -24.36 14.17
C LYS A 59 8.57 -25.57 13.57
N THR A 60 8.71 -25.60 12.25
CA THR A 60 9.42 -26.69 11.55
C THR A 60 10.88 -26.78 11.99
N ARG A 61 11.56 -25.64 12.17
CA ARG A 61 12.91 -25.56 12.72
C ARG A 61 12.99 -26.09 14.15
N LYS A 62 12.05 -25.73 15.02
CA LYS A 62 11.96 -26.19 16.42
C LYS A 62 11.87 -27.72 16.48
N GLU A 63 10.92 -28.28 15.74
CA GLU A 63 10.71 -29.74 15.68
C GLU A 63 11.93 -30.48 15.13
N SER A 64 12.61 -29.90 14.13
CA SER A 64 13.81 -30.49 13.54
C SER A 64 15.01 -30.48 14.50
N ILE A 65 15.16 -29.44 15.31
CA ILE A 65 16.18 -29.39 16.39
C ILE A 65 15.84 -30.43 17.47
N ALA A 66 14.60 -30.46 17.94
CA ALA A 66 14.17 -31.41 18.99
C ALA A 66 14.41 -32.87 18.59
N LYS A 67 14.11 -33.24 17.33
CA LYS A 67 14.40 -34.57 16.78
C LYS A 67 15.90 -34.88 16.77
N ARG A 68 16.74 -33.91 16.37
CA ARG A 68 18.21 -34.07 16.37
C ARG A 68 18.75 -34.30 17.79
N CYS A 69 18.29 -33.54 18.78
CA CYS A 69 18.71 -33.71 20.18
C CYS A 69 18.30 -35.11 20.71
N GLN A 70 17.07 -35.56 20.41
CA GLN A 70 16.61 -36.89 20.79
C GLN A 70 17.46 -38.00 20.16
N MET A 71 17.87 -37.85 18.89
CA MET A 71 18.73 -38.81 18.20
C MET A 71 20.18 -38.80 18.72
N ALA A 72 20.69 -37.63 19.14
CA ALA A 72 22.04 -37.48 19.65
C ALA A 72 22.22 -38.06 21.07
N GLY A 73 21.13 -38.27 21.82
CA GLY A 73 21.17 -38.79 23.20
C GLY A 73 21.88 -37.86 24.20
N ASP A 74 22.15 -36.61 23.80
CA ASP A 74 22.84 -35.61 24.60
C ASP A 74 21.85 -34.49 24.97
N ALA A 75 21.59 -34.34 26.27
CA ALA A 75 20.75 -33.28 26.82
C ALA A 75 21.38 -31.88 26.67
N ASN A 76 22.68 -31.81 26.36
CA ASN A 76 23.46 -30.59 26.17
C ASN A 76 23.90 -30.39 24.71
N PHE A 77 23.20 -30.98 23.73
CA PHE A 77 23.46 -30.70 22.32
C PHE A 77 23.25 -29.20 22.04
N ASP A 78 24.36 -28.46 22.01
CA ASP A 78 24.40 -27.08 21.54
C ASP A 78 24.36 -27.09 20.02
N SER A 79 23.21 -26.75 19.44
CA SER A 79 23.06 -26.66 17.99
C SER A 79 23.89 -25.53 17.38
N GLY A 80 24.39 -24.58 18.19
CA GLY A 80 25.03 -23.34 17.72
C GLY A 80 24.08 -22.41 16.93
N GLU A 81 22.84 -22.84 16.71
CA GLU A 81 21.77 -22.06 16.06
C GLU A 81 21.00 -21.34 17.17
N LYS A 82 20.67 -20.05 16.99
CA LYS A 82 19.59 -19.44 17.79
C LYS A 82 18.35 -20.33 17.62
N ILE A 83 18.01 -21.08 18.66
CA ILE A 83 16.82 -21.92 18.71
C ILE A 83 15.64 -20.99 18.43
N PRO A 84 14.65 -21.38 17.61
CA PRO A 84 13.43 -20.59 17.50
C PRO A 84 12.93 -20.29 18.91
N ALA A 85 12.80 -19.03 19.31
CA ALA A 85 12.07 -18.75 20.53
C ALA A 85 10.69 -19.37 20.36
N ASP A 86 10.27 -20.12 21.37
CA ASP A 86 8.91 -20.68 21.48
C ASP A 86 7.88 -19.62 21.06
N PHE A 87 8.14 -18.38 21.46
CA PHE A 87 7.49 -17.15 21.01
C PHE A 87 7.12 -17.10 19.51
N LEU A 88 8.08 -17.25 18.59
CA LEU A 88 7.81 -17.08 17.15
C LEU A 88 7.06 -18.29 16.58
N ALA A 89 7.39 -19.50 17.03
CA ALA A 89 6.75 -20.74 16.59
C ALA A 89 5.32 -20.88 17.13
N GLU A 90 5.04 -20.26 18.27
CA GLU A 90 3.79 -20.32 19.02
C GLU A 90 3.03 -18.98 18.97
N ASN A 91 3.37 -18.10 18.02
CA ASN A 91 2.75 -16.80 17.89
C ASN A 91 1.24 -16.94 17.62
N LYS A 92 0.41 -16.55 18.59
CA LYS A 92 -1.03 -16.77 18.58
C LYS A 92 -1.74 -16.00 17.46
N VAL A 93 -1.24 -14.82 17.11
CA VAL A 93 -1.81 -14.02 16.01
C VAL A 93 -1.53 -14.67 14.66
N ALA A 94 -0.32 -15.20 14.46
CA ALA A 94 0.02 -15.96 13.26
C ALA A 94 -0.83 -17.23 13.14
N GLN A 95 -1.10 -17.94 14.24
CA GLN A 95 -2.00 -19.11 14.24
C GLN A 95 -3.43 -18.74 13.86
N GLN A 96 -3.98 -17.65 14.41
CA GLN A 96 -5.31 -17.16 13.99
C GLN A 96 -5.35 -16.75 12.51
N LEU A 97 -4.29 -16.11 12.01
CA LEU A 97 -4.17 -15.80 10.58
C LEU A 97 -4.08 -17.06 9.71
N ALA A 98 -3.41 -18.11 10.20
CA ALA A 98 -3.31 -19.39 9.50
C ALA A 98 -4.67 -20.07 9.33
N GLU A 99 -5.56 -19.90 10.31
CA GLU A 99 -6.93 -20.42 10.31
C GLU A 99 -7.94 -19.47 9.66
N ASN A 100 -7.53 -18.28 9.21
CA ASN A 100 -8.46 -17.30 8.65
C ASN A 100 -9.04 -17.76 7.29
N GLU A 101 -10.34 -18.06 7.26
CA GLU A 101 -11.00 -18.63 6.07
C GLU A 101 -11.00 -17.65 4.88
N THR A 102 -11.21 -16.35 5.16
CA THR A 102 -11.22 -15.30 4.13
C THR A 102 -9.86 -15.19 3.43
N LEU A 103 -8.77 -15.20 4.20
CA LEU A 103 -7.40 -15.16 3.69
C LEU A 103 -7.10 -16.38 2.84
N ASN A 104 -7.33 -17.57 3.39
CA ASN A 104 -6.99 -18.84 2.73
C ASN A 104 -7.76 -19.01 1.43
N LYS A 105 -9.07 -18.74 1.43
CA LYS A 105 -9.91 -18.79 0.23
C LYS A 105 -9.42 -17.82 -0.85
N PHE A 106 -9.11 -16.58 -0.48
CA PHE A 106 -8.62 -15.59 -1.45
C PHE A 106 -7.29 -16.02 -2.08
N LEU A 107 -6.33 -16.47 -1.27
CA LEU A 107 -5.02 -16.92 -1.75
C LEU A 107 -5.13 -18.12 -2.70
N GLU A 108 -6.01 -19.08 -2.40
CA GLU A 108 -6.28 -20.23 -3.27
C GLU A 108 -6.89 -19.82 -4.61
N GLU A 109 -7.95 -18.99 -4.58
CA GLU A 109 -8.63 -18.49 -5.78
C GLU A 109 -7.69 -17.73 -6.72
N HIS A 110 -6.75 -16.97 -6.16
CA HIS A 110 -5.78 -16.16 -6.92
C HIS A 110 -4.43 -16.86 -7.14
N LYS A 111 -4.27 -18.10 -6.66
CA LYS A 111 -3.03 -18.90 -6.76
C LYS A 111 -1.79 -18.19 -6.21
N LEU A 112 -1.97 -17.46 -5.12
CA LEU A 112 -0.92 -16.71 -4.42
C LEU A 112 -0.29 -17.58 -3.34
N SER A 113 1.03 -17.76 -3.37
CA SER A 113 1.75 -18.53 -2.34
C SER A 113 3.25 -18.21 -2.32
N TRP A 114 3.87 -18.41 -1.16
CA TRP A 114 5.34 -18.30 -0.99
C TRP A 114 6.09 -19.62 -1.22
N ASN A 115 5.38 -20.71 -1.54
CA ASN A 115 5.96 -22.05 -1.70
C ASN A 115 7.08 -22.15 -2.74
N LYS A 116 7.06 -21.26 -3.75
CA LYS A 116 8.08 -21.20 -4.80
C LYS A 116 9.29 -20.33 -4.42
N HIS A 117 9.22 -19.64 -3.30
CA HIS A 117 10.21 -18.68 -2.84
C HIS A 117 10.64 -18.94 -1.38
N PRO A 118 11.04 -20.18 -1.01
CA PRO A 118 11.39 -20.54 0.37
C PRO A 118 12.58 -19.74 0.93
N GLU A 119 13.46 -19.24 0.07
CA GLU A 119 14.59 -18.37 0.41
C GLU A 119 14.14 -17.04 1.02
N ILE A 120 12.99 -16.51 0.59
CA ILE A 120 12.38 -15.30 1.18
C ILE A 120 11.99 -15.55 2.62
N ILE A 121 11.32 -16.68 2.89
CA ILE A 121 10.90 -17.05 4.24
C ILE A 121 12.10 -17.26 5.16
N ASN A 122 13.16 -17.90 4.65
CA ASN A 122 14.41 -18.07 5.40
C ASN A 122 15.08 -16.73 5.73
N SER A 123 15.19 -15.82 4.75
CA SER A 123 15.75 -14.48 4.95
C SER A 123 14.96 -13.67 5.97
N LEU A 124 13.62 -13.63 5.82
CA LEU A 124 12.73 -12.93 6.75
C LEU A 124 12.81 -13.51 8.17
N TYR A 125 12.87 -14.84 8.30
CA TYR A 125 13.04 -15.50 9.59
C TYR A 125 14.37 -15.11 10.26
N ALA A 126 15.49 -15.15 9.52
CA ALA A 126 16.81 -14.81 10.05
C ALA A 126 16.90 -13.34 10.48
N GLU A 127 16.33 -12.44 9.69
CA GLU A 127 16.27 -11.01 10.02
C GLU A 127 15.31 -10.75 11.19
N ALA A 128 14.21 -11.50 11.30
CA ALA A 128 13.30 -11.40 12.44
C ALA A 128 14.00 -11.72 13.76
N LEU A 129 14.77 -12.82 13.85
CA LEU A 129 15.55 -13.19 15.05
C LEU A 129 16.64 -12.19 15.44
N SER A 130 17.00 -11.29 14.53
CA SER A 130 18.02 -10.25 14.71
C SER A 130 17.40 -8.86 14.91
N SER A 131 16.07 -8.78 14.95
CA SER A 131 15.35 -7.51 15.03
C SER A 131 15.16 -7.03 16.46
N GLN A 132 15.09 -5.70 16.66
CA GLN A 132 14.73 -5.11 17.95
C GLN A 132 13.33 -5.56 18.43
N ALA A 133 12.43 -5.85 17.49
CA ALA A 133 11.09 -6.36 17.80
C ALA A 133 11.16 -7.73 18.49
N TYR A 134 12.05 -8.59 18.03
CA TYR A 134 12.31 -9.89 18.66
C TYR A 134 12.92 -9.75 20.05
N GLU A 135 13.98 -8.95 20.19
CA GLU A 135 14.61 -8.70 21.51
C GLU A 135 13.61 -8.17 22.54
N THR A 136 12.71 -7.28 22.10
CA THR A 136 11.66 -6.73 22.97
C THR A 136 10.64 -7.80 23.38
N ALA A 137 10.27 -8.68 22.45
CA ALA A 137 9.32 -9.74 22.70
C ALA A 137 9.90 -10.81 23.64
N GLU A 138 11.15 -11.21 23.42
CA GLU A 138 11.86 -12.19 24.25
C GLU A 138 12.05 -11.71 25.70
N ALA A 139 12.22 -10.40 25.90
CA ALA A 139 12.30 -9.78 27.22
C ALA A 139 10.94 -9.58 27.91
N SER A 140 9.82 -9.84 27.22
CA SER A 140 8.46 -9.60 27.71
C SER A 140 7.77 -10.91 28.10
N GLU A 141 6.66 -10.81 28.86
CA GLU A 141 5.76 -11.95 29.04
C GLU A 141 5.12 -12.34 27.71
N HIS A 142 5.07 -13.65 27.42
CA HIS A 142 4.48 -14.16 26.17
C HIS A 142 2.96 -14.21 26.26
N ASP A 143 2.34 -13.05 26.11
CA ASP A 143 0.90 -12.89 25.96
C ASP A 143 0.51 -12.56 24.50
N TYR A 144 -0.79 -12.52 24.24
CA TYR A 144 -1.33 -12.22 22.91
C TYR A 144 -0.94 -10.81 22.43
N ASP A 145 -0.84 -9.83 23.34
CA ASP A 145 -0.43 -8.48 22.97
C ASP A 145 1.05 -8.40 22.57
N CYS A 146 1.91 -9.19 23.21
CA CYS A 146 3.30 -9.37 22.84
C CYS A 146 3.42 -9.93 21.42
N ASP A 147 2.67 -10.99 21.10
CA ASP A 147 2.61 -11.57 19.74
C ASP A 147 2.18 -10.53 18.70
N ARG A 148 1.12 -9.77 19.01
CA ARG A 148 0.59 -8.72 18.15
C ARG A 148 1.59 -7.57 17.95
N ARG A 149 2.26 -7.13 19.02
CA ARG A 149 3.28 -6.07 18.98
C ARG A 149 4.50 -6.52 18.16
N PHE A 150 4.93 -7.76 18.35
CA PHE A 150 6.02 -8.34 17.57
C PHE A 150 5.70 -8.34 16.08
N LEU A 151 4.55 -8.89 15.65
CA LEU A 151 4.23 -8.96 14.23
C LEU A 151 4.17 -7.57 13.60
N ARG A 152 3.64 -6.56 14.31
CA ARG A 152 3.69 -5.16 13.83
C ARG A 152 5.12 -4.66 13.68
N GLY A 153 6.01 -5.00 14.61
CA GLY A 153 7.44 -4.71 14.53
C GLY A 153 8.13 -5.44 13.37
N PHE A 154 7.80 -6.70 13.14
CA PHE A 154 8.26 -7.52 12.03
C PHE A 154 7.92 -6.87 10.69
N TYR A 155 6.65 -6.49 10.47
CA TYR A 155 6.27 -5.80 9.23
C TYR A 155 6.95 -4.43 9.08
N LYS A 156 7.01 -3.65 10.17
CA LYS A 156 7.59 -2.30 10.15
C LYS A 156 9.09 -2.28 9.88
N SER A 157 9.84 -3.24 10.41
CA SER A 157 11.30 -3.23 10.35
C SER A 157 11.84 -4.28 9.39
N VAL A 158 11.46 -5.54 9.55
CA VAL A 158 12.01 -6.67 8.79
C VAL A 158 11.46 -6.68 7.38
N VAL A 159 10.13 -6.79 7.21
CA VAL A 159 9.50 -6.89 5.89
C VAL A 159 9.77 -5.65 5.04
N THR A 160 9.75 -4.46 5.65
CA THR A 160 9.98 -3.19 4.95
C THR A 160 11.43 -3.05 4.45
N SER A 161 12.43 -3.57 5.19
CA SER A 161 13.85 -3.42 4.81
C SER A 161 14.45 -4.64 4.10
N ASN A 162 13.69 -5.72 3.95
CA ASN A 162 14.19 -6.97 3.38
C ASN A 162 14.39 -6.82 1.86
N LYS A 163 15.65 -6.66 1.45
CA LYS A 163 16.01 -6.44 0.03
C LYS A 163 15.60 -7.60 -0.87
N MET A 164 15.72 -8.83 -0.38
CA MET A 164 15.40 -10.02 -1.16
C MET A 164 13.91 -10.08 -1.49
N LEU A 165 13.05 -9.76 -0.52
CA LEU A 165 11.62 -9.62 -0.72
C LEU A 165 11.30 -8.49 -1.70
N THR A 166 11.95 -7.32 -1.57
CA THR A 166 11.75 -6.22 -2.51
C THR A 166 12.05 -6.64 -3.95
N GLU A 167 13.22 -7.23 -4.19
CA GLU A 167 13.64 -7.70 -5.52
C GLU A 167 12.68 -8.76 -6.08
N GLU A 168 12.22 -9.69 -5.25
CA GLU A 168 11.27 -10.72 -5.67
C GLU A 168 9.89 -10.13 -6.02
N LEU A 169 9.36 -9.23 -5.18
CA LEU A 169 8.07 -8.58 -5.44
C LEU A 169 8.09 -7.78 -6.76
N GLU A 170 9.19 -7.07 -7.04
CA GLU A 170 9.39 -6.36 -8.31
C GLU A 170 9.39 -7.31 -9.52
N GLY A 171 9.98 -8.50 -9.36
CA GLY A 171 9.99 -9.56 -10.37
C GLY A 171 8.61 -10.21 -10.57
N MET A 172 7.81 -10.32 -9.52
CA MET A 172 6.48 -10.95 -9.56
C MET A 172 5.42 -10.07 -10.24
N SER A 173 5.44 -8.75 -10.02
CA SER A 173 4.42 -7.85 -10.55
C SER A 173 4.90 -6.40 -10.60
N ILE A 174 4.88 -5.83 -11.80
CA ILE A 174 5.18 -4.40 -12.03
C ILE A 174 4.23 -3.44 -11.30
N TYR A 175 3.06 -3.92 -10.86
CA TYR A 175 2.06 -3.10 -10.17
C TYR A 175 2.36 -2.90 -8.68
N TRP A 176 3.28 -3.68 -8.10
CA TRP A 176 3.52 -3.72 -6.65
C TRP A 176 4.61 -2.76 -6.16
N ASN A 177 5.51 -2.31 -7.04
CA ASN A 177 6.72 -1.57 -6.68
C ASN A 177 6.45 -0.36 -5.77
N ASP A 178 5.39 0.41 -6.07
CA ASP A 178 5.04 1.62 -5.31
C ASP A 178 4.02 1.37 -4.18
N ASP A 179 3.48 0.15 -4.06
CA ASP A 179 2.39 -0.16 -3.13
C ASP A 179 2.88 -0.74 -1.81
N THR A 180 4.07 -1.34 -1.79
CA THR A 180 4.57 -2.17 -0.67
C THR A 180 4.50 -1.47 0.67
N GLU A 181 5.07 -0.26 0.81
CA GLU A 181 5.03 0.48 2.09
C GLU A 181 3.61 0.79 2.54
N THR A 182 2.75 1.19 1.60
CA THR A 182 1.35 1.51 1.86
C THR A 182 0.59 0.26 2.31
N VAL A 183 0.80 -0.86 1.64
CA VAL A 183 0.20 -2.16 1.98
C VAL A 183 0.68 -2.67 3.34
N ILE A 184 1.98 -2.56 3.63
CA ILE A 184 2.54 -2.88 4.95
C ILE A 184 1.85 -2.03 6.04
N SER A 185 1.57 -0.75 5.77
CA SER A 185 0.84 0.10 6.70
C SER A 185 -0.59 -0.40 6.97
N PHE A 186 -1.25 -1.00 5.99
CA PHE A 186 -2.58 -1.60 6.15
C PHE A 186 -2.51 -2.93 6.89
N ILE A 187 -1.52 -3.78 6.60
CA ILE A 187 -1.28 -5.02 7.34
C ILE A 187 -1.06 -4.73 8.83
N MET A 188 -0.24 -3.72 9.16
CA MET A 188 -0.05 -3.30 10.54
C MET A 188 -1.34 -2.84 11.23
N LYS A 189 -2.28 -2.23 10.49
CA LYS A 189 -3.60 -1.84 11.00
C LYS A 189 -4.52 -3.05 11.16
N THR A 190 -4.47 -4.02 10.25
CA THR A 190 -5.18 -5.29 10.36
C THR A 190 -4.73 -6.03 11.62
N ILE A 191 -3.42 -6.26 11.77
CA ILE A 191 -2.85 -6.95 12.94
C ILE A 191 -3.19 -6.21 14.24
N ALA A 192 -3.20 -4.87 14.24
CA ALA A 192 -3.56 -4.10 15.44
C ALA A 192 -5.01 -4.30 15.90
N ARG A 193 -5.92 -4.75 15.01
CA ARG A 193 -7.34 -5.00 15.31
C ARG A 193 -7.62 -6.44 15.77
N TYR A 194 -6.67 -7.34 15.59
CA TYR A 194 -6.78 -8.72 16.05
C TYR A 194 -6.75 -8.78 17.59
N GLU A 195 -7.64 -9.60 18.14
CA GLU A 195 -7.80 -9.89 19.56
C GLU A 195 -7.84 -11.42 19.77
N GLU A 196 -7.54 -11.90 20.97
CA GLU A 196 -7.55 -13.35 21.26
C GLU A 196 -8.93 -13.98 21.01
N THR A 197 -10.00 -13.19 21.09
CA THR A 197 -11.38 -13.59 20.80
C THR A 197 -11.80 -13.43 19.34
N THR A 198 -10.92 -12.97 18.45
CA THR A 198 -11.22 -12.81 17.02
C THR A 198 -11.52 -14.18 16.40
N PRO A 199 -12.68 -14.36 15.72
CA PRO A 199 -13.05 -15.64 15.13
C PRO A 199 -12.30 -15.92 13.81
N ASN A 200 -12.28 -17.19 13.40
CA ASN A 200 -11.55 -17.63 12.20
C ASN A 200 -12.15 -17.08 10.89
N ASP A 201 -13.43 -16.75 10.86
CA ASP A 201 -14.11 -16.12 9.72
C ASP A 201 -14.03 -14.59 9.74
N TYR A 202 -13.18 -14.01 10.61
CA TYR A 202 -13.03 -12.56 10.72
C TYR A 202 -12.70 -11.90 9.37
N GLU A 203 -13.53 -10.92 9.01
CA GLU A 203 -13.42 -10.20 7.76
C GLU A 203 -12.16 -9.32 7.75
N LEU A 204 -11.29 -9.56 6.77
CA LEU A 204 -10.13 -8.72 6.53
C LEU A 204 -10.54 -7.35 5.97
N MET A 205 -9.61 -6.38 5.95
CA MET A 205 -9.91 -5.07 5.38
C MET A 205 -10.44 -5.23 3.94
N PRO A 206 -11.63 -4.69 3.60
CA PRO A 206 -12.15 -4.78 2.25
C PRO A 206 -11.22 -4.07 1.28
N LYS A 207 -11.21 -4.47 -0.01
CA LYS A 207 -10.40 -3.82 -1.06
C LYS A 207 -10.58 -2.30 -1.03
N PHE A 208 -11.82 -1.84 -1.17
CA PHE A 208 -12.18 -0.44 -1.10
C PHE A 208 -12.64 -0.04 0.31
N SER A 209 -12.30 1.17 0.74
CA SER A 209 -12.70 1.67 2.06
C SER A 209 -14.11 2.25 2.03
N ASP A 210 -14.52 2.78 0.87
CA ASP A 210 -15.85 3.28 0.58
C ASP A 210 -16.39 2.62 -0.71
N PRO A 211 -17.67 2.25 -0.79
CA PRO A 211 -18.26 1.65 -2.00
C PRO A 211 -18.11 2.50 -3.28
N THR A 212 -17.92 3.82 -3.13
CA THR A 212 -17.73 4.77 -4.24
C THR A 212 -16.27 4.94 -4.67
N ASP A 213 -15.33 4.28 -4.00
CA ASP A 213 -13.88 4.39 -4.28
C ASP A 213 -13.53 3.94 -5.70
N GLU A 214 -14.04 2.80 -6.14
CA GLU A 214 -13.81 2.30 -7.50
C GLU A 214 -14.36 3.27 -8.56
N THR A 215 -15.60 3.73 -8.35
CA THR A 215 -16.26 4.67 -9.26
C THR A 215 -15.52 5.99 -9.34
N PHE A 216 -14.99 6.48 -8.22
CA PHE A 216 -14.15 7.69 -8.21
C PHE A 216 -12.89 7.52 -9.03
N ALA A 217 -12.15 6.42 -8.87
CA ALA A 217 -10.90 6.21 -9.59
C ALA A 217 -11.14 6.16 -11.10
N LEU A 218 -12.14 5.38 -11.53
CA LEU A 218 -12.55 5.26 -12.93
C LEU A 218 -13.07 6.60 -13.47
N THR A 219 -13.87 7.33 -12.69
CA THR A 219 -14.39 8.64 -13.10
C THR A 219 -13.27 9.65 -13.25
N LEU A 220 -12.34 9.72 -12.27
CA LEU A 220 -11.22 10.64 -12.28
C LEU A 220 -10.33 10.39 -13.51
N LEU A 221 -9.92 9.15 -13.74
CA LEU A 221 -9.14 8.75 -14.93
C LEU A 221 -9.84 9.21 -16.22
N THR A 222 -11.11 8.85 -16.35
CA THR A 222 -11.92 9.14 -17.54
C THR A 222 -12.07 10.66 -17.77
N LYS A 223 -12.28 11.43 -16.70
CA LYS A 223 -12.42 12.89 -16.76
C LYS A 223 -11.11 13.57 -17.14
N VAL A 224 -9.96 13.05 -16.73
CA VAL A 224 -8.66 13.55 -17.19
C VAL A 224 -8.48 13.30 -18.68
N ILE A 225 -8.71 12.06 -19.13
CA ILE A 225 -8.48 11.68 -20.53
C ILE A 225 -9.38 12.48 -21.48
N TYR A 226 -10.69 12.58 -21.18
CA TYR A 226 -11.63 13.26 -22.09
C TYR A 226 -11.46 14.77 -22.17
N ASN A 227 -10.95 15.41 -21.12
CA ASN A 227 -10.79 16.87 -21.07
C ASN A 227 -9.31 17.29 -21.13
N GLN A 228 -8.44 16.38 -21.59
CA GLN A 228 -6.99 16.60 -21.61
C GLN A 228 -6.61 17.93 -22.29
N THR A 229 -7.15 18.19 -23.48
CA THR A 229 -6.84 19.41 -24.25
C THR A 229 -7.28 20.67 -23.52
N GLU A 230 -8.47 20.68 -22.93
CA GLU A 230 -8.99 21.82 -22.18
C GLU A 230 -8.15 22.08 -20.92
N TYR A 231 -7.78 21.03 -20.20
CA TYR A 231 -6.92 21.15 -19.02
C TYR A 231 -5.51 21.61 -19.39
N ASP A 232 -4.99 21.18 -20.55
CA ASP A 232 -3.69 21.65 -21.07
C ASP A 232 -3.72 23.14 -21.39
N GLU A 233 -4.76 23.61 -22.07
CA GLU A 233 -4.94 25.02 -22.37
C GLU A 233 -5.05 25.85 -21.09
N LEU A 234 -5.84 25.38 -20.12
CA LEU A 234 -5.99 26.02 -18.82
C LEU A 234 -4.65 26.08 -18.07
N ILE A 235 -3.88 24.99 -18.03
CA ILE A 235 -2.54 25.02 -17.41
C ILE A 235 -1.65 26.06 -18.14
N MET A 236 -1.65 26.03 -19.48
CA MET A 236 -0.81 26.90 -20.31
C MET A 236 -1.09 28.40 -20.15
N THR A 237 -2.34 28.80 -19.85
CA THR A 237 -2.70 30.19 -19.58
C THR A 237 -2.20 30.68 -18.21
N HIS A 238 -2.06 29.79 -17.24
CA HIS A 238 -1.67 30.09 -15.85
C HIS A 238 -0.18 29.91 -15.54
N ILE A 239 0.61 29.36 -16.47
CA ILE A 239 2.06 29.19 -16.32
C ILE A 239 2.90 30.32 -16.95
N LYS A 240 2.31 31.47 -17.32
CA LYS A 240 3.04 32.53 -18.07
C LYS A 240 4.28 33.07 -17.35
N ASN A 241 4.30 33.02 -16.02
CA ASN A 241 5.44 33.45 -15.18
C ASN A 241 6.43 32.32 -14.88
N TRP A 242 6.19 31.13 -15.40
CA TRP A 242 7.03 29.94 -15.23
C TRP A 242 7.74 29.61 -16.54
N ASP A 243 8.94 29.04 -16.43
CA ASP A 243 9.72 28.60 -17.59
C ASP A 243 9.00 27.44 -18.29
N LYS A 244 8.31 27.75 -19.40
CA LYS A 244 7.44 26.81 -20.12
C LYS A 244 8.20 25.62 -20.71
N ASP A 245 9.48 25.81 -21.02
CA ASP A 245 10.32 24.79 -21.65
C ASP A 245 10.84 23.75 -20.64
N ARG A 246 10.42 23.84 -19.36
CA ARG A 246 10.88 22.97 -18.26
C ARG A 246 9.79 22.30 -17.45
N ILE A 247 8.54 22.29 -17.91
CA ILE A 247 7.49 21.59 -17.17
C ILE A 247 7.73 20.09 -17.26
N ALA A 248 7.98 19.46 -16.12
CA ALA A 248 8.12 18.02 -16.06
C ALA A 248 6.81 17.38 -16.55
N PHE A 249 6.93 16.34 -17.37
CA PHE A 249 5.76 15.62 -17.89
C PHE A 249 4.84 15.13 -16.76
N MET A 250 5.45 14.74 -15.64
CA MET A 250 4.73 14.33 -14.44
C MET A 250 3.93 15.48 -13.80
N ASP A 251 4.48 16.70 -13.74
CA ASP A 251 3.77 17.87 -13.18
C ASP A 251 2.52 18.18 -13.99
N LYS A 252 2.60 18.02 -15.31
CA LYS A 252 1.46 18.17 -16.21
C LYS A 252 0.33 17.18 -15.87
N ILE A 253 0.66 15.89 -15.69
CA ILE A 253 -0.33 14.86 -15.33
C ILE A 253 -0.96 15.16 -13.97
N ILE A 254 -0.15 15.52 -12.98
CA ILE A 254 -0.62 15.85 -11.62
C ILE A 254 -1.58 17.05 -11.68
N LEU A 255 -1.23 18.11 -12.41
CA LEU A 255 -2.08 19.28 -12.59
C LEU A 255 -3.40 18.94 -13.28
N GLN A 256 -3.36 18.19 -14.39
CA GLN A 256 -4.57 17.76 -15.10
C GLN A 256 -5.49 16.92 -14.19
N THR A 257 -4.90 16.03 -13.39
CA THR A 257 -5.65 15.18 -12.46
C THR A 257 -6.29 16.00 -11.34
N ALA A 258 -5.56 16.97 -10.79
CA ALA A 258 -6.10 17.90 -9.79
C ALA A 258 -7.26 18.73 -10.35
N ILE A 259 -7.12 19.28 -11.56
CA ILE A 259 -8.17 20.05 -12.25
C ILE A 259 -9.40 19.18 -12.49
N ALA A 260 -9.21 17.96 -12.99
CA ALA A 260 -10.30 17.00 -13.18
C ALA A 260 -11.04 16.73 -11.87
N GLU A 261 -10.32 16.57 -10.75
CA GLU A 261 -10.95 16.35 -9.46
C GLU A 261 -11.76 17.56 -8.98
N LEU A 262 -11.24 18.78 -9.19
CA LEU A 262 -11.93 20.02 -8.84
C LEU A 262 -13.28 20.13 -9.54
N PHE A 263 -13.38 19.73 -10.81
CA PHE A 263 -14.62 19.76 -11.58
C PHE A 263 -15.54 18.57 -11.32
N ALA A 264 -14.99 17.36 -11.24
CA ALA A 264 -15.78 16.13 -11.21
C ALA A 264 -16.35 15.79 -9.83
N PHE A 265 -15.72 16.25 -8.75
CA PHE A 265 -16.09 15.87 -7.39
C PHE A 265 -16.46 17.09 -6.54
N PRO A 266 -17.71 17.56 -6.61
CA PRO A 266 -18.15 18.78 -5.92
C PRO A 266 -18.15 18.64 -4.40
N HIS A 267 -18.15 17.41 -3.88
CA HIS A 267 -18.15 17.09 -2.45
C HIS A 267 -16.76 17.14 -1.80
N ILE A 268 -15.68 17.11 -2.60
CA ILE A 268 -14.31 17.18 -2.08
C ILE A 268 -13.91 18.66 -1.95
N PRO A 269 -13.55 19.15 -0.75
CA PRO A 269 -13.12 20.53 -0.56
C PRO A 269 -11.91 20.88 -1.42
N ILE A 270 -11.90 22.09 -1.99
CA ILE A 270 -10.83 22.58 -2.86
C ILE A 270 -9.45 22.45 -2.19
N VAL A 271 -9.35 22.88 -0.92
CA VAL A 271 -8.09 22.86 -0.16
C VAL A 271 -7.58 21.44 0.03
N VAL A 272 -8.47 20.47 0.23
CA VAL A 272 -8.09 19.05 0.34
C VAL A 272 -7.53 18.58 -0.99
N THR A 273 -8.24 18.79 -2.10
CA THR A 273 -7.75 18.44 -3.44
C THR A 273 -6.35 19.04 -3.69
N LEU A 274 -6.16 20.34 -3.46
CA LEU A 274 -4.86 21.01 -3.67
C LEU A 274 -3.75 20.38 -2.83
N ASN A 275 -3.97 20.20 -1.53
CA ASN A 275 -2.96 19.64 -0.63
C ASN A 275 -2.53 18.23 -1.06
N GLU A 276 -3.48 17.37 -1.46
CA GLU A 276 -3.20 16.00 -1.89
C GLU A 276 -2.28 15.97 -3.12
N TYR A 277 -2.58 16.75 -4.15
CA TYR A 277 -1.76 16.75 -5.37
C TYR A 277 -0.41 17.46 -5.19
N VAL A 278 -0.32 18.46 -4.31
CA VAL A 278 0.95 19.06 -3.90
C VAL A 278 1.82 18.05 -3.17
N GLU A 279 1.24 17.25 -2.27
CA GLU A 279 1.98 16.20 -1.57
C GLU A 279 2.48 15.11 -2.53
N LEU A 280 1.60 14.62 -3.42
CA LEU A 280 1.97 13.63 -4.45
C LEU A 280 3.15 14.10 -5.32
N SER A 281 3.21 15.39 -5.64
CA SER A 281 4.29 15.94 -6.47
C SER A 281 5.68 15.84 -5.84
N LYS A 282 5.76 15.80 -4.51
CA LYS A 282 7.03 15.66 -3.79
C LYS A 282 7.64 14.27 -3.98
N TYR A 283 6.80 13.25 -4.14
CA TYR A 283 7.21 11.87 -4.28
C TYR A 283 7.46 11.47 -5.73
N TYR A 284 6.64 11.96 -6.66
CA TYR A 284 6.65 11.47 -8.04
C TYR A 284 7.30 12.41 -9.06
N SER A 285 7.67 13.63 -8.67
CA SER A 285 8.23 14.62 -9.61
C SER A 285 9.53 15.24 -9.09
N THR A 286 9.87 16.44 -9.55
CA THR A 286 11.14 17.10 -9.20
C THR A 286 11.07 17.79 -7.83
N PRO A 287 12.21 18.05 -7.16
CA PRO A 287 12.22 18.77 -5.88
C PRO A 287 11.53 20.15 -5.90
N ARG A 288 11.41 20.80 -7.06
CA ARG A 288 10.73 22.10 -7.22
C ARG A 288 9.25 21.99 -7.58
N SER A 289 8.77 20.79 -7.88
CA SER A 289 7.42 20.55 -8.39
C SER A 289 6.32 20.91 -7.40
N SER A 290 6.52 20.69 -6.10
CA SER A 290 5.52 21.05 -5.07
C SER A 290 5.20 22.54 -5.03
N THR A 291 6.21 23.39 -5.15
CA THR A 291 6.02 24.85 -5.18
C THR A 291 5.37 25.28 -6.50
N PHE A 292 5.79 24.68 -7.62
CA PHE A 292 5.22 24.93 -8.93
C PHE A 292 3.73 24.57 -9.00
N ILE A 293 3.40 23.33 -8.65
CA ILE A 293 2.02 22.81 -8.69
C ILE A 293 1.12 23.61 -7.76
N ASN A 294 1.57 23.92 -6.53
CA ASN A 294 0.79 24.75 -5.62
C ASN A 294 0.48 26.12 -6.24
N GLY A 295 1.50 26.81 -6.77
CA GLY A 295 1.31 28.13 -7.38
C GLY A 295 0.38 28.13 -8.59
N VAL A 296 0.46 27.11 -9.45
CA VAL A 296 -0.41 26.97 -10.61
C VAL A 296 -1.84 26.64 -10.22
N LEU A 297 -2.05 25.69 -9.29
CA LEU A 297 -3.39 25.32 -8.84
C LEU A 297 -4.09 26.47 -8.10
N ASP A 298 -3.37 27.23 -7.26
CA ASP A 298 -3.93 28.40 -6.59
C ASP A 298 -4.40 29.45 -7.61
N ALA A 299 -3.61 29.70 -8.66
CA ALA A 299 -3.97 30.64 -9.72
C ALA A 299 -5.20 30.17 -10.52
N ILE A 300 -5.25 28.88 -10.89
CA ILE A 300 -6.39 28.28 -11.59
C ILE A 300 -7.64 28.36 -10.73
N VAL A 301 -7.57 27.94 -9.46
CA VAL A 301 -8.72 27.97 -8.55
C VAL A 301 -9.27 29.39 -8.37
N LYS A 302 -8.38 30.39 -8.28
CA LYS A 302 -8.80 31.79 -8.18
C LYS A 302 -9.60 32.22 -9.42
N ASP A 303 -9.08 31.95 -10.61
CA ASP A 303 -9.73 32.29 -11.87
C ASP A 303 -11.07 31.55 -12.05
N LEU A 304 -11.10 30.24 -11.75
CA LEU A 304 -12.34 29.46 -11.82
C LEU A 304 -13.42 29.93 -10.84
N LYS A 305 -13.04 30.46 -9.67
CA LYS A 305 -13.98 31.10 -8.72
C LYS A 305 -14.51 32.42 -9.28
N GLU A 306 -13.65 33.26 -9.85
CA GLU A 306 -14.05 34.53 -10.45
C GLU A 306 -15.02 34.31 -11.64
N GLN A 307 -14.84 33.23 -12.39
CA GLN A 307 -15.71 32.82 -13.50
C GLN A 307 -16.97 32.04 -13.08
N ASN A 308 -17.17 31.78 -11.78
CA ASN A 308 -18.26 30.93 -11.26
C ASN A 308 -18.33 29.52 -11.90
N LYS A 309 -17.17 28.94 -12.26
CA LYS A 309 -17.07 27.62 -12.91
C LYS A 309 -16.95 26.45 -11.93
N LEU A 310 -16.76 26.71 -10.63
CA LEU A 310 -16.68 25.68 -9.59
C LEU A 310 -17.97 25.61 -8.79
N THR A 311 -18.70 24.51 -8.94
CA THR A 311 -19.86 24.18 -8.09
C THR A 311 -19.38 23.22 -6.99
N LYS A 312 -18.98 23.74 -5.83
CA LYS A 312 -18.60 22.93 -4.67
C LYS A 312 -19.74 22.91 -3.64
N VAL A 313 -20.03 21.75 -3.07
CA VAL A 313 -20.99 21.66 -1.97
C VAL A 313 -20.33 22.25 -0.72
N ALA A 314 -21.00 23.21 -0.08
CA ALA A 314 -20.52 23.76 1.18
C ALA A 314 -20.49 22.63 2.23
N VAL A 315 -19.29 22.23 2.65
CA VAL A 315 -19.15 21.32 3.80
C VAL A 315 -19.49 22.14 5.04
N ILE A 316 -20.73 22.02 5.51
CA ILE A 316 -21.14 22.49 6.83
C ILE A 316 -20.42 21.58 7.83
N THR A 317 -19.22 21.96 8.23
CA THR A 317 -18.57 21.33 9.38
C THR A 317 -19.33 21.80 10.62
N PRO A 318 -19.92 20.90 11.43
CA PRO A 318 -20.42 21.30 12.73
C PRO A 318 -19.21 21.80 13.53
N LYS A 319 -19.23 23.06 13.94
CA LYS A 319 -18.29 23.58 14.94
C LYS A 319 -18.52 22.78 16.22
N THR A 320 -17.68 21.78 16.47
CA THR A 320 -17.54 21.21 17.81
C THR A 320 -17.06 22.35 18.71
N ARG A 321 -17.92 22.68 19.68
CA ARG A 321 -17.64 23.66 20.75
C ARG A 321 -16.73 23.05 21.80
#